data_AF-A0A182SLN5-F1
#
_entry.id   AF-A0A182SLN5-F1
#
_cell.length_a   1.000
_cell.length_b   1.000
_cell.length_c   1.000
_cell.angle_alpha   90.00
_cell.angle_beta   90.00
_cell.angle_gamma   90.00
#
_symmetry.space_group_name_H-M   'P 1'
#
loop_
_entity.id
_entity.type
_entity.pdbx_description
1 polymer ?
#
loop_
_entity_poly.entity_id
_entity_poly.type
_entity_poly.pdbx_seq_one_letter_code
_entity_poly.pdbx_strand_id
1 'polypeptide(L)'
;PIGLLLGCASGVVRAGLLDLEKRINCIPVDVSIKAIIVAAWKRATLDEPGTLSVYNSAAEPEKTINYGTMLYDGKVLFDRTPLSNMLWAPGGTTTSNKYFFYLIFFCCQLLPAICVDALLRIAGKAPFLLKLNRKIFDAQVSLRYFMNNEWVFTNENFKQLEYTLTKDDRKDFSTNYFVRGMMEYYESAILGGRRYLLKEPDENIADALKKYRRLRVLNFSLKCTLAFLIMYCMYSRYFV
;
A
#
# COMPACT_ATOMS: atom_id res chain seq x y z
N PRO A 1 -2.76 -1.00 5.77
CA PRO A 1 -1.73 -0.67 4.74
C PRO A 1 -1.95 -1.38 3.39
N ILE A 2 -2.05 -2.72 3.38
CA ILE A 2 -2.11 -3.52 2.13
C ILE A 2 -3.30 -3.17 1.23
N GLY A 3 -4.49 -2.92 1.78
CA GLY A 3 -5.65 -2.54 0.96
C GLY A 3 -5.46 -1.25 0.15
N LEU A 4 -4.79 -0.23 0.71
CA LEU A 4 -4.47 1.00 -0.01
C LEU A 4 -3.41 0.76 -1.09
N LEU A 5 -2.41 -0.08 -0.82
CA LEU A 5 -1.41 -0.49 -1.80
C LEU A 5 -2.05 -1.23 -2.99
N LEU A 6 -3.02 -2.12 -2.73
CA LEU A 6 -3.80 -2.77 -3.79
C LEU A 6 -4.65 -1.75 -4.56
N GLY A 7 -5.17 -0.72 -3.88
CA GLY A 7 -5.82 0.43 -4.52
C GLY A 7 -4.89 1.15 -5.51
N CYS A 8 -3.63 1.41 -5.12
CA CYS A 8 -2.61 1.97 -6.01
C CYS A 8 -2.26 1.00 -7.16
N ALA A 9 -2.10 -0.28 -6.85
CA ALA A 9 -1.77 -1.34 -7.80
C ALA A 9 -2.84 -1.53 -8.89
N SER A 10 -4.11 -1.37 -8.52
CA SER A 10 -5.24 -1.46 -9.45
C SER A 10 -5.35 -0.24 -10.38
N GLY A 11 -4.59 0.82 -10.10
CA GLY A 11 -4.66 2.10 -10.81
C GLY A 11 -5.87 2.97 -10.41
N VAL A 12 -6.62 2.60 -9.38
CA VAL A 12 -7.75 3.40 -8.85
C VAL A 12 -7.25 4.60 -8.07
N VAL A 13 -6.26 4.40 -7.20
CA VAL A 13 -5.66 5.49 -6.41
C VAL A 13 -4.62 6.20 -7.27
N ARG A 14 -4.79 7.52 -7.48
CA ARG A 14 -3.91 8.34 -8.31
C ARG A 14 -3.25 9.49 -7.55
N ALA A 15 -3.78 9.84 -6.39
CA ALA A 15 -3.25 10.90 -5.54
C ALA A 15 -2.98 10.39 -4.12
N GLY A 16 -1.81 10.72 -3.58
CA GLY A 16 -1.44 10.48 -2.20
C GLY A 16 -0.94 11.76 -1.53
N LEU A 17 -1.45 12.07 -0.33
CA LEU A 17 -0.91 13.12 0.53
C LEU A 17 0.04 12.49 1.54
N LEU A 18 1.30 12.31 1.14
CA LEU A 18 2.35 11.74 1.98
C LEU A 18 3.65 12.51 1.76
N ASP A 19 4.44 12.61 2.82
CA ASP A 19 5.85 12.98 2.75
C ASP A 19 6.68 11.72 2.46
N LEU A 20 7.47 11.74 1.39
CA LEU A 20 8.21 10.57 0.91
C LEU A 20 9.39 10.19 1.81
N GLU A 21 9.88 11.13 2.61
CA GLU A 21 10.99 10.89 3.55
C GLU A 21 10.49 10.23 4.84
N LYS A 22 9.19 10.36 5.15
CA LYS A 22 8.61 9.77 6.35
C LYS A 22 8.64 8.25 6.30
N ARG A 23 8.99 7.65 7.44
CA ARG A 23 9.11 6.20 7.63
C ARG A 23 7.83 5.59 8.19
N ILE A 24 7.41 4.49 7.59
CA ILE A 24 6.28 3.69 8.08
C ILE A 24 6.77 2.61 9.05
N ASN A 25 6.18 2.58 10.24
CA ASN A 25 6.34 1.47 11.18
C ASN A 25 5.26 0.42 10.88
N CYS A 26 5.67 -0.72 10.35
CA CYS A 26 4.78 -1.83 10.01
C CYS A 26 5.42 -3.14 10.42
N ILE A 27 4.65 -3.95 11.14
CA ILE A 27 5.02 -5.32 11.49
C ILE A 27 3.98 -6.28 10.89
N PRO A 28 4.38 -7.47 10.43
CA PRO A 28 3.43 -8.50 10.01
C PRO A 28 2.49 -8.87 11.16
N VAL A 29 1.20 -9.04 10.86
CA VAL A 29 0.18 -9.29 11.90
C VAL A 29 0.40 -10.61 12.64
N ASP A 30 0.91 -11.62 11.94
CA ASP A 30 1.24 -12.93 12.50
C ASP A 30 2.34 -12.86 13.56
N VAL A 31 3.29 -11.94 13.41
CA VAL A 31 4.34 -11.68 14.41
C VAL A 31 3.74 -11.12 15.70
N SER A 32 2.82 -10.16 15.59
CA SER A 32 2.11 -9.63 16.77
C SER A 32 1.27 -10.71 17.45
N ILE A 33 0.60 -11.58 16.67
CA ILE A 33 -0.18 -12.70 17.22
C ILE A 33 0.73 -13.69 17.96
N LYS A 34 1.85 -14.09 17.37
CA LYS A 34 2.83 -14.98 18.01
C LYS A 34 3.34 -14.37 19.31
N ALA A 35 3.69 -13.09 19.30
CA ALA A 35 4.14 -12.39 20.51
C ALA A 35 3.07 -12.35 21.61
N ILE A 36 1.79 -12.18 21.26
CA ILE A 36 0.69 -12.25 22.25
C ILE A 36 0.65 -13.65 22.90
N ILE A 37 0.78 -14.71 22.12
CA ILE A 37 0.76 -16.10 22.62
C ILE A 37 1.96 -16.34 23.56
N VAL A 38 3.16 -15.96 23.14
CA VAL A 38 4.39 -16.15 23.93
C VAL A 38 4.34 -15.31 25.20
N ALA A 39 3.88 -14.06 25.13
CA ALA A 39 3.72 -13.20 26.30
C ALA A 39 2.70 -13.77 27.30
N ALA A 40 1.58 -14.33 26.82
CA ALA A 40 0.57 -14.95 27.68
C ALA A 40 1.13 -16.21 28.37
N TRP A 41 1.87 -17.05 27.65
CA TRP A 41 2.54 -18.21 28.22
C TRP A 41 3.57 -17.79 29.27
N LYS A 42 4.49 -16.88 28.92
CA LYS A 42 5.51 -16.34 29.84
C LYS A 42 4.88 -15.77 31.10
N ARG A 43 3.77 -15.04 30.96
CA ARG A 43 3.03 -14.47 32.09
C ARG A 43 2.49 -15.55 33.04
N ALA A 44 2.05 -16.68 32.51
CA ALA A 44 1.48 -17.77 33.29
C ALA A 44 2.54 -18.65 33.96
N THR A 45 3.76 -18.73 33.40
CA THR A 45 4.77 -19.71 33.83
C THR A 45 6.02 -19.11 34.45
N LEU A 46 6.41 -17.89 34.08
CA LEU A 46 7.71 -17.30 34.45
C LEU A 46 7.56 -16.00 35.25
N ASP A 47 6.59 -15.15 34.91
CA ASP A 47 6.48 -13.83 35.54
C ASP A 47 5.82 -13.90 36.92
N GLU A 48 6.38 -13.18 37.90
CA GLU A 48 5.83 -13.11 39.26
C GLU A 48 4.46 -12.41 39.31
N PRO A 49 3.52 -12.87 40.18
CA PRO A 49 2.26 -12.17 40.40
C PRO A 49 2.46 -10.69 40.76
N GLY A 50 1.63 -9.81 40.19
CA GLY A 50 1.69 -8.36 40.46
C GLY A 50 2.62 -7.55 39.54
N THR A 51 3.47 -8.19 38.74
CA THR A 51 4.25 -7.48 37.70
C THR A 51 3.39 -7.22 36.45
N LEU A 52 3.49 -6.03 35.85
CA LEU A 52 2.83 -5.67 34.59
C LEU A 52 3.87 -5.43 33.50
N SER A 53 4.12 -6.45 32.67
CA SER A 53 4.97 -6.31 31.49
C SER A 53 4.18 -5.76 30.30
N VAL A 54 4.72 -4.71 29.67
CA VAL A 54 4.18 -4.13 28.43
C VAL A 54 5.07 -4.53 27.26
N TYR A 55 4.46 -5.07 26.20
CA TYR A 55 5.13 -5.55 24.99
C TYR A 55 4.66 -4.73 23.79
N ASN A 56 5.47 -3.76 23.36
CA ASN A 56 5.18 -2.97 22.16
C ASN A 56 5.61 -3.75 20.92
N SER A 57 4.64 -4.36 20.22
CA SER A 57 4.87 -5.03 18.93
C SER A 57 5.01 -3.96 17.84
N ALA A 58 6.23 -3.47 17.66
CA ALA A 58 6.56 -2.40 16.73
C ALA A 58 7.88 -2.70 16.02
N ALA A 59 8.01 -2.22 14.78
CA ALA A 59 9.21 -2.41 14.00
C ALA A 59 10.40 -1.64 14.59
N GLU A 60 11.57 -2.26 14.59
CA GLU A 60 12.84 -1.57 14.87
C GLU A 60 13.10 -0.49 13.80
N PRO A 61 13.76 0.65 14.13
CA PRO A 61 14.07 1.71 13.18
C PRO A 61 14.75 1.20 11.90
N GLU A 62 15.65 0.23 12.02
CA GLU A 62 16.41 -0.39 10.93
C GLU A 62 15.52 -1.24 10.00
N LYS A 63 14.39 -1.73 10.53
CA LYS A 63 13.39 -2.52 9.81
C LYS A 63 12.23 -1.69 9.26
N THR A 64 12.23 -0.37 9.49
CA THR A 64 11.26 0.54 8.86
C THR A 64 11.72 0.96 7.45
N ILE A 65 10.78 1.46 6.65
CA ILE A 65 11.04 1.92 5.28
C ILE A 65 10.38 3.29 5.08
N ASN A 66 11.02 4.18 4.33
CA ASN A 66 10.38 5.44 3.94
C ASN A 66 9.37 5.22 2.79
N TYR A 67 8.41 6.13 2.65
CA TYR A 67 7.39 5.99 1.61
C TYR A 67 7.97 6.08 0.20
N GLY A 68 9.04 6.84 -0.01
CA GLY A 68 9.74 6.91 -1.29
C GLY A 68 10.23 5.54 -1.78
N THR A 69 11.04 4.86 -0.97
CA THR A 69 11.55 3.51 -1.26
C THR A 69 10.40 2.51 -1.33
N MET A 70 9.41 2.59 -0.44
CA MET A 70 8.24 1.70 -0.48
C MET A 70 7.47 1.79 -1.80
N LEU A 71 7.26 3.00 -2.34
CA LEU A 71 6.59 3.20 -3.62
C LEU A 71 7.47 2.74 -4.80
N TYR A 72 8.78 2.95 -4.73
CA TYR A 72 9.73 2.46 -5.73
C TYR A 72 9.74 0.92 -5.79
N ASP A 73 9.95 0.26 -4.64
CA ASP A 73 9.95 -1.20 -4.53
C ASP A 73 8.60 -1.78 -4.96
N GLY A 74 7.49 -1.16 -4.52
CA GLY A 74 6.15 -1.53 -4.94
C GLY A 74 5.99 -1.51 -6.45
N LYS A 75 6.51 -0.47 -7.13
CA LYS A 75 6.49 -0.39 -8.59
C LYS A 75 7.31 -1.51 -9.25
N VAL A 76 8.51 -1.78 -8.74
CA VAL A 76 9.37 -2.89 -9.23
C VAL A 76 8.65 -4.24 -9.08
N LEU A 77 7.98 -4.47 -7.95
CA LEU A 77 7.22 -5.69 -7.73
C LEU A 77 6.00 -5.77 -8.64
N PHE A 78 5.27 -4.67 -8.86
CA PHE A 78 4.14 -4.66 -9.80
C PHE A 78 4.54 -4.82 -11.27
N ASP A 79 5.76 -4.44 -11.65
CA ASP A 79 6.30 -4.76 -12.98
C ASP A 79 6.47 -6.28 -13.17
N ARG A 80 6.52 -7.07 -12.08
CA ARG A 80 6.63 -8.55 -12.09
C ARG A 80 5.29 -9.25 -11.85
N THR A 81 4.50 -8.78 -10.88
CA THR A 81 3.25 -9.42 -10.43
C THR A 81 2.05 -8.44 -10.40
N PRO A 82 1.67 -7.84 -11.55
CA PRO A 82 0.59 -6.86 -11.62
C PRO A 82 -0.79 -7.51 -11.44
N LEU A 83 -1.75 -6.76 -10.91
CA LEU A 83 -3.12 -7.25 -10.68
C LEU A 83 -3.88 -7.53 -11.99
N SER A 84 -4.75 -8.54 -12.01
CA SER A 84 -5.55 -8.87 -13.19
C SER A 84 -6.67 -7.84 -13.38
N ASN A 85 -7.30 -7.43 -12.29
CA ASN A 85 -8.40 -6.47 -12.28
C ASN A 85 -7.98 -4.99 -12.26
N MET A 86 -6.80 -4.65 -12.81
CA MET A 86 -6.40 -3.24 -12.99
C MET A 86 -7.42 -2.48 -13.84
N LEU A 87 -7.81 -1.30 -13.38
CA LEU A 87 -8.60 -0.34 -14.15
C LEU A 87 -7.72 0.62 -14.95
N TRP A 88 -6.53 0.89 -14.43
CA TRP A 88 -5.54 1.74 -15.09
C TRP A 88 -4.13 1.25 -14.76
N ALA A 89 -3.12 1.74 -15.47
CA ALA A 89 -1.74 1.43 -15.15
C ALA A 89 -1.40 1.94 -13.73
N PRO A 90 -0.90 1.10 -12.81
CA PRO A 90 -0.40 1.53 -11.51
C PRO A 90 0.54 2.73 -11.62
N GLY A 91 0.40 3.63 -10.66
CA GLY A 91 1.07 4.91 -10.63
C GLY A 91 0.17 5.98 -10.04
N GLY A 92 0.58 7.23 -10.17
CA GLY A 92 -0.06 8.36 -9.52
C GLY A 92 1.01 9.34 -9.07
N THR A 93 0.57 10.36 -8.34
CA THR A 93 1.47 11.36 -7.79
C THR A 93 1.23 11.47 -6.29
N THR A 94 2.33 11.40 -5.55
CA THR A 94 2.37 11.67 -4.13
C THR A 94 2.93 13.08 -3.92
N THR A 95 2.37 13.81 -2.97
CA THR A 95 2.83 15.15 -2.62
C THR A 95 2.60 15.43 -1.14
N SER A 96 3.40 16.29 -0.54
CA SER A 96 3.17 16.86 0.80
C SER A 96 2.28 18.11 0.77
N ASN A 97 2.05 18.70 -0.42
CA ASN A 97 1.23 19.90 -0.57
C ASN A 97 -0.26 19.53 -0.71
N LYS A 98 -1.07 19.97 0.25
CA LYS A 98 -2.52 19.70 0.31
C LYS A 98 -3.29 20.21 -0.91
N TYR A 99 -2.97 21.41 -1.40
CA TYR A 99 -3.68 21.99 -2.55
C TYR A 99 -3.36 21.22 -3.83
N PHE A 100 -2.09 20.87 -4.02
CA PHE A 100 -1.68 20.07 -5.17
C PHE A 100 -2.26 18.66 -5.11
N PHE A 101 -2.35 18.07 -3.91
CA PHE A 101 -3.04 16.80 -3.70
C PHE A 101 -4.50 16.86 -4.15
N TYR A 102 -5.28 17.86 -3.70
CA TYR A 102 -6.69 17.97 -4.07
C TYR A 102 -6.87 18.22 -5.57
N LEU A 103 -5.97 18.99 -6.19
CA LEU A 103 -5.97 19.20 -7.64
C LEU A 103 -5.80 17.88 -8.40
N ILE A 104 -4.78 17.08 -8.05
CA ILE A 104 -4.52 15.79 -8.70
C ILE A 104 -5.65 14.80 -8.39
N PHE A 105 -6.12 14.75 -7.14
CA PHE A 105 -7.23 13.89 -6.75
C PHE A 105 -8.48 14.21 -7.58
N PHE A 106 -8.82 15.48 -7.71
CA PHE A 106 -9.97 15.91 -8.51
C PHE A 106 -9.79 15.53 -10.00
N CYS A 107 -8.68 15.95 -10.62
CA CYS A 107 -8.47 15.79 -12.05
C CYS A 107 -8.19 14.34 -12.49
N CYS A 108 -7.44 13.58 -11.70
CA CYS A 108 -6.94 12.26 -12.10
C CYS A 108 -7.68 11.09 -11.45
N GLN A 109 -8.45 11.30 -10.39
CA GLN A 109 -9.13 10.22 -9.67
C GLN A 109 -10.65 10.43 -9.64
N LEU A 110 -11.14 11.60 -9.19
CA LEU A 110 -12.56 11.86 -9.06
C LEU A 110 -13.26 12.10 -10.41
N LEU A 111 -12.75 13.03 -11.22
CA LEU A 111 -13.35 13.37 -12.52
C LEU A 111 -13.42 12.14 -13.45
N PRO A 112 -12.35 11.32 -13.62
CA PRO A 112 -12.45 10.10 -14.41
C PRO A 112 -13.46 9.09 -13.84
N ALA A 113 -13.58 8.98 -12.51
CA ALA A 113 -14.57 8.10 -11.89
C ALA A 113 -16.01 8.55 -12.17
N ILE A 114 -16.29 9.86 -12.16
CA ILE A 114 -17.59 10.41 -12.57
C ILE A 114 -17.91 10.03 -14.01
N CYS A 115 -16.96 10.26 -14.93
CA CYS A 115 -17.14 9.95 -16.35
C CYS A 115 -17.43 8.47 -16.57
N VAL A 116 -16.65 7.58 -15.94
CA VAL A 116 -16.85 6.13 -16.10
C VAL A 116 -18.16 5.67 -15.48
N ASP A 117 -18.53 6.13 -14.28
CA ASP A 117 -19.82 5.78 -13.68
C ASP A 117 -21.01 6.32 -14.50
N ALA A 118 -20.89 7.48 -15.14
CA ALA A 118 -21.89 8.00 -16.06
C ALA A 118 -22.04 7.12 -17.30
N LEU A 119 -20.92 6.71 -17.92
CA LEU A 119 -20.93 5.77 -19.06
C LEU A 119 -21.52 4.41 -18.67
N LEU A 120 -21.22 3.90 -17.48
CA LEU A 120 -21.83 2.66 -16.98
C LEU A 120 -23.34 2.80 -16.87
N ARG A 121 -23.85 3.91 -16.32
CA ARG A 121 -25.31 4.16 -16.24
C ARG A 121 -25.96 4.21 -17.62
N ILE A 122 -25.34 4.90 -18.58
CA ILE A 122 -25.84 4.97 -19.97
C ILE A 122 -25.87 3.56 -20.59
N ALA A 123 -24.87 2.74 -20.29
CA ALA A 123 -24.80 1.34 -20.75
C ALA A 123 -25.68 0.36 -19.93
N GLY A 124 -26.55 0.85 -19.02
CA GLY A 124 -27.42 0.03 -18.19
C GLY A 124 -26.68 -0.78 -17.11
N LYS A 125 -25.41 -0.46 -16.82
CA LYS A 125 -24.58 -1.13 -15.80
C LYS A 125 -24.57 -0.35 -14.49
N ALA A 126 -24.39 -1.08 -13.38
CA ALA A 126 -24.30 -0.48 -12.06
C ALA A 126 -23.01 0.36 -11.90
N PRO A 127 -23.10 1.65 -11.55
CA PRO A 127 -21.94 2.49 -11.23
C PRO A 127 -21.33 2.07 -9.89
N PHE A 128 -20.00 2.09 -9.78
CA PHE A 128 -19.30 1.65 -8.57
C PHE A 128 -18.07 2.48 -8.20
N LEU A 129 -17.48 3.23 -9.14
CA LEU A 129 -16.18 3.87 -8.93
C LEU A 129 -16.27 5.05 -7.96
N LEU A 130 -17.35 5.82 -7.97
CA LEU A 130 -17.53 6.90 -7.00
C LEU A 130 -17.69 6.37 -5.57
N LYS A 131 -18.44 5.27 -5.41
CA LYS A 131 -18.59 4.60 -4.11
C LYS A 131 -17.25 4.07 -3.61
N LEU A 132 -16.45 3.48 -4.50
CA LEU A 132 -15.11 2.99 -4.18
C LEU A 132 -14.17 4.14 -3.79
N ASN A 133 -14.14 5.22 -4.58
CA ASN A 133 -13.30 6.39 -4.30
C ASN A 133 -13.65 7.07 -2.98
N ARG A 134 -14.93 7.12 -2.59
CA ARG A 134 -15.34 7.61 -1.28
C ARG A 134 -14.72 6.78 -0.15
N LYS A 135 -14.82 5.46 -0.20
CA LYS A 135 -14.21 4.56 0.79
C LYS A 135 -12.68 4.73 0.85
N ILE A 136 -12.04 4.88 -0.30
CA ILE A 136 -10.59 5.13 -0.39
C ILE A 136 -10.23 6.46 0.29
N PHE A 137 -10.97 7.52 -0.02
CA PHE A 137 -10.75 8.84 0.56
C PHE A 137 -10.94 8.82 2.08
N ASP A 138 -12.02 8.20 2.56
CA ASP A 138 -12.29 8.04 3.99
C ASP A 138 -11.13 7.31 4.68
N ALA A 139 -10.64 6.21 4.09
CA ALA A 139 -9.48 5.47 4.60
C ALA A 139 -8.19 6.32 4.60
N GLN A 140 -7.92 7.09 3.54
CA GLN A 140 -6.77 8.00 3.48
C GLN A 140 -6.85 9.08 4.55
N VAL A 141 -8.03 9.64 4.81
CA VAL A 141 -8.25 10.65 5.87
C VAL A 141 -8.01 10.05 7.25
N SER A 142 -8.58 8.87 7.54
CA SER A 142 -8.38 8.19 8.83
C SER A 142 -6.92 7.83 9.09
N LEU A 143 -6.18 7.43 8.06
CA LEU A 143 -4.77 7.08 8.18
C LEU A 143 -3.84 8.30 8.15
N ARG A 144 -4.32 9.49 7.81
CA ARG A 144 -3.48 10.67 7.53
C ARG A 144 -2.59 11.08 8.71
N TYR A 145 -3.11 10.96 9.94
CA TYR A 145 -2.34 11.26 11.14
C TYR A 145 -1.17 10.27 11.30
N PHE A 146 -1.43 8.97 11.14
CA PHE A 146 -0.42 7.94 11.29
C PHE A 146 0.61 7.96 10.14
N MET A 147 0.17 8.28 8.92
CA MET A 147 1.07 8.30 7.76
C MET A 147 2.02 9.50 7.72
N ASN A 148 1.62 10.64 8.28
CA ASN A 148 2.45 11.87 8.25
C ASN A 148 3.29 12.08 9.51
N ASN A 149 3.23 11.16 10.47
CA ASN A 149 4.05 11.18 11.67
C ASN A 149 4.93 9.93 11.70
N GLU A 150 6.14 10.09 12.21
CA GLU A 150 7.04 8.97 12.49
C GLU A 150 6.93 8.57 13.94
N TRP A 151 6.97 7.26 14.17
CA TRP A 151 6.79 6.69 15.48
C TRP A 151 7.94 5.72 15.76
N VAL A 152 8.71 6.06 16.79
CA VAL A 152 9.76 5.20 17.34
C VAL A 152 9.24 4.68 18.67
N PHE A 153 9.11 3.36 18.76
CA PHE A 153 8.64 2.69 19.96
C PHE A 153 9.79 1.93 20.61
N THR A 154 9.89 2.01 21.94
CA THR A 154 10.71 1.11 22.74
C THR A 154 10.08 -0.28 22.70
N ASN A 155 10.85 -1.28 22.23
CA ASN A 155 10.36 -2.64 21.97
C ASN A 155 11.24 -3.72 22.61
N GLU A 156 12.02 -3.37 23.62
CA GLU A 156 12.96 -4.24 24.34
C GLU A 156 12.26 -5.50 24.87
N ASN A 157 11.15 -5.32 25.60
CA ASN A 157 10.39 -6.44 26.15
C ASN A 157 9.85 -7.37 25.05
N PHE A 158 9.42 -6.80 23.91
CA PHE A 158 8.94 -7.57 22.76
C PHE A 158 10.08 -8.40 22.14
N LYS A 159 11.26 -7.81 21.94
CA LYS A 159 12.45 -8.53 21.46
C LYS A 159 12.86 -9.66 22.41
N GLN A 160 12.67 -9.47 23.72
CA GLN A 160 13.01 -10.49 24.71
C GLN A 160 12.17 -11.77 24.63
N LEU A 161 10.96 -11.71 24.06
CA LEU A 161 10.10 -12.89 23.90
C LEU A 161 10.77 -13.98 23.05
N GLU A 162 11.53 -13.61 22.02
CA GLU A 162 12.26 -14.55 21.16
C GLU A 162 13.25 -15.41 21.97
N TYR A 163 13.88 -14.85 23.01
CA TYR A 163 14.86 -15.56 23.83
C TYR A 163 14.22 -16.47 24.87
N THR A 164 12.91 -16.34 25.12
CA THR A 164 12.16 -17.25 26.00
C THR A 164 11.75 -18.54 25.30
N LEU A 165 11.81 -18.58 23.97
CA LEU A 165 11.40 -19.74 23.18
C LEU A 165 12.44 -20.85 23.21
N THR A 166 11.96 -22.07 23.43
CA THR A 166 12.74 -23.29 23.23
C THR A 166 13.11 -23.47 21.76
N LYS A 167 14.02 -24.40 21.45
CA LYS A 167 14.41 -24.69 20.06
C LYS A 167 13.24 -25.18 19.22
N ASP A 168 12.34 -25.97 19.80
CA ASP A 168 11.20 -26.53 19.10
C ASP A 168 10.11 -25.46 18.88
N ASP A 169 9.81 -24.65 19.89
CA ASP A 169 8.79 -23.59 19.79
C ASP A 169 9.16 -22.48 18.80
N ARG A 170 10.45 -22.23 18.58
CA ARG A 170 10.93 -21.23 17.60
C ARG A 170 10.41 -21.48 16.19
N LYS A 171 10.12 -22.73 15.80
CA LYS A 171 9.57 -23.03 14.48
C LYS A 171 8.23 -22.36 14.24
N ASP A 172 7.39 -22.31 15.27
CA ASP A 172 6.00 -21.87 15.15
C ASP A 172 5.80 -20.46 15.71
N PHE A 173 6.54 -20.10 16.75
CA PHE A 173 6.32 -18.88 17.54
C PHE A 173 7.42 -17.83 17.43
N SER A 174 8.45 -18.05 16.60
CA SER A 174 9.50 -17.04 16.44
C SER A 174 8.90 -15.69 16.03
N THR A 175 9.33 -14.66 16.73
CA THR A 175 8.98 -13.27 16.47
C THR A 175 10.03 -12.60 15.61
N ASN A 176 10.97 -13.35 15.01
CA ASN A 176 11.89 -12.81 14.02
C ASN A 176 11.17 -12.63 12.67
N TYR A 177 11.15 -11.40 12.18
CA TYR A 177 10.50 -11.02 10.93
C TYR A 177 11.43 -10.18 10.06
N PHE A 178 11.11 -10.10 8.76
CA PHE A 178 11.92 -9.46 7.72
C PHE A 178 13.36 -9.98 7.65
N VAL A 179 13.54 -11.29 7.87
CA VAL A 179 14.86 -11.96 7.89
C VAL A 179 15.65 -11.72 6.60
N ARG A 180 14.95 -11.57 5.46
CA ARG A 180 15.53 -11.32 4.14
C ARG A 180 15.24 -9.90 3.60
N GLY A 181 14.72 -9.02 4.46
CA GLY A 181 14.40 -7.63 4.15
C GLY A 181 12.94 -7.36 3.77
N MET A 182 12.61 -6.07 3.65
CA MET A 182 11.24 -5.58 3.40
C MET A 182 10.71 -5.96 2.01
N MET A 183 11.58 -6.05 1.00
CA MET A 183 11.17 -6.32 -0.38
C MET A 183 10.51 -7.70 -0.52
N GLU A 184 11.08 -8.73 0.08
CA GLU A 184 10.51 -10.09 0.05
C GLU A 184 9.18 -10.17 0.81
N TYR A 185 9.06 -9.42 1.90
CA TYR A 185 7.78 -9.30 2.60
C TYR A 185 6.71 -8.67 1.70
N TYR A 186 7.03 -7.57 1.02
CA TYR A 186 6.08 -6.93 0.10
C TYR A 186 5.73 -7.82 -1.09
N GLU A 187 6.68 -8.57 -1.63
CA GLU A 187 6.42 -9.55 -2.69
C GLU A 187 5.43 -10.62 -2.22
N SER A 188 5.67 -11.19 -1.04
CA SER A 188 4.77 -12.16 -0.40
C SER A 188 3.40 -11.54 -0.11
N ALA A 189 3.35 -10.29 0.35
CA ALA A 189 2.11 -9.58 0.62
C ALA A 189 1.31 -9.26 -0.66
N ILE A 190 1.97 -8.95 -1.77
CA ILE A 190 1.32 -8.74 -3.08
C ILE A 190 0.73 -10.05 -3.58
N LEU A 191 1.48 -11.15 -3.56
CA LEU A 191 0.97 -12.48 -3.92
C LEU A 191 -0.19 -12.91 -3.00
N GLY A 192 -0.05 -12.71 -1.69
CA GLY A 192 -1.12 -12.95 -0.73
C GLY A 192 -2.36 -12.10 -1.02
N GLY A 193 -2.18 -10.82 -1.35
CA GLY A 193 -3.26 -9.92 -1.74
C GLY A 193 -4.01 -10.41 -2.98
N ARG A 194 -3.28 -10.88 -4.00
CA ARG A 194 -3.88 -11.50 -5.20
C ARG A 194 -4.73 -12.71 -4.84
N ARG A 195 -4.13 -13.69 -4.16
CA ARG A 195 -4.78 -14.98 -3.86
C ARG A 195 -5.95 -14.82 -2.89
N TYR A 196 -5.75 -14.09 -1.79
CA TYR A 196 -6.69 -14.09 -0.67
C TYR A 196 -7.68 -12.92 -0.69
N LEU A 197 -7.27 -11.73 -1.16
CA LEU A 197 -8.14 -10.56 -1.19
C LEU A 197 -8.86 -10.40 -2.53
N LEU A 198 -8.14 -10.57 -3.64
CA LEU A 198 -8.69 -10.39 -4.99
C LEU A 198 -9.18 -11.69 -5.63
N LYS A 199 -8.88 -12.84 -5.00
CA LYS A 199 -9.24 -14.17 -5.50
C LYS A 199 -8.72 -14.44 -6.91
N GLU A 200 -7.52 -13.94 -7.20
CA GLU A 200 -6.86 -14.12 -8.49
C GLU A 200 -5.87 -15.30 -8.42
N PRO A 201 -5.98 -16.31 -9.31
CA PRO A 201 -5.01 -17.40 -9.43
C PRO A 201 -3.62 -16.87 -9.86
N ASP A 202 -2.54 -17.59 -9.54
CA ASP A 202 -1.19 -17.18 -9.95
C ASP A 202 -0.94 -17.44 -11.43
N GLU A 203 -1.63 -18.41 -12.02
CA GLU A 203 -1.52 -18.79 -13.43
C GLU A 203 -1.88 -17.61 -14.37
N ASN A 204 -2.70 -16.66 -13.90
CA ASN A 204 -3.11 -15.52 -14.71
C ASN A 204 -2.11 -14.35 -14.70
N ILE A 205 -0.99 -14.44 -13.97
CA ILE A 205 0.03 -13.37 -13.88
C ILE A 205 0.55 -12.99 -15.28
N ALA A 206 0.78 -13.97 -16.15
CA ALA A 206 1.24 -13.72 -17.52
C ALA A 206 0.27 -12.86 -18.33
N ASP A 207 -1.04 -13.06 -18.17
CA ASP A 207 -2.06 -12.28 -18.84
C ASP A 207 -2.24 -10.90 -18.20
N ALA A 208 -2.14 -10.81 -16.87
CA ALA A 208 -2.10 -9.55 -16.15
C ALA A 208 -0.93 -8.67 -16.63
N LEU A 209 0.25 -9.25 -16.89
CA LEU A 209 1.41 -8.57 -17.48
C LEU A 209 1.15 -8.04 -18.90
N LYS A 210 0.41 -8.80 -19.74
CA LYS A 210 0.02 -8.32 -21.08
C LYS A 210 -0.92 -7.11 -20.94
N LYS A 211 -1.93 -7.18 -20.08
CA LYS A 211 -2.85 -6.07 -19.80
C LYS A 211 -2.11 -4.86 -19.24
N TYR A 212 -1.20 -5.07 -18.30
CA TYR A 212 -0.39 -4.02 -17.70
C TYR A 212 0.44 -3.26 -18.74
N ARG A 213 1.11 -3.97 -19.66
CA ARG A 213 1.86 -3.33 -20.76
C ARG A 213 0.97 -2.46 -21.64
N ARG A 214 -0.23 -2.92 -22.02
CA ARG A 214 -1.20 -2.13 -22.80
C ARG A 214 -1.62 -0.86 -22.04
N LEU A 215 -1.96 -0.99 -20.76
CA LEU A 215 -2.34 0.15 -19.93
C LEU A 215 -1.19 1.15 -19.76
N ARG A 216 0.07 0.69 -19.68
CA ARG A 216 1.24 1.57 -19.63
C ARG A 216 1.40 2.39 -20.90
N VAL A 217 1.28 1.75 -22.06
CA VAL A 217 1.32 2.44 -23.37
C VAL A 217 0.19 3.46 -23.44
N LEU A 218 -1.05 3.06 -23.13
CA LEU A 218 -2.21 3.96 -23.12
C LEU A 218 -1.99 5.17 -22.20
N ASN A 219 -1.50 4.95 -20.98
CA ASN A 219 -1.21 6.01 -20.02
C ASN A 219 -0.09 6.94 -20.50
N PHE A 220 0.95 6.40 -21.14
CA PHE A 220 2.02 7.20 -21.72
C PHE A 220 1.51 8.06 -22.88
N SER A 221 0.79 7.46 -23.83
CA SER A 221 0.17 8.16 -24.96
C SER A 221 -0.75 9.28 -24.48
N LEU A 222 -1.63 9.02 -23.50
CA LEU A 222 -2.52 10.03 -22.93
C LEU A 222 -1.75 11.22 -22.34
N LYS A 223 -0.67 10.95 -21.60
CA LYS A 223 0.18 12.02 -21.03
C LYS A 223 0.86 12.84 -22.12
N CYS A 224 1.39 12.19 -23.16
CA CYS A 224 2.00 12.88 -24.30
C CYS A 224 0.99 13.75 -25.05
N THR A 225 -0.22 13.23 -25.32
CA THR A 225 -1.29 13.99 -25.97
C THR A 225 -1.72 15.19 -25.12
N LEU A 226 -1.92 15.02 -23.82
CA LEU A 226 -2.27 16.13 -22.92
C LEU A 226 -1.17 17.20 -22.88
N ALA A 227 0.10 16.78 -22.77
CA ALA A 227 1.23 17.72 -22.78
C ALA A 227 1.30 18.49 -24.11
N PHE A 228 1.13 17.80 -25.24
CA PHE A 228 1.08 18.44 -26.56
C PHE A 228 -0.06 19.45 -26.68
N LEU A 229 -1.27 19.08 -26.25
CA LEU A 229 -2.43 19.99 -26.27
C LEU A 229 -2.21 21.23 -25.40
N ILE A 230 -1.63 21.06 -24.20
CA ILE A 230 -1.30 22.20 -23.32
C ILE A 230 -0.28 23.12 -24.02
N MET A 231 0.80 22.56 -24.58
CA MET A 231 1.81 23.35 -25.29
C MET A 231 1.23 24.07 -26.51
N TYR A 232 0.38 23.41 -27.28
CA TYR A 232 -0.30 23.99 -28.44
C TYR A 232 -1.25 25.13 -28.04
N CYS A 233 -2.06 24.94 -27.00
CA CYS A 233 -2.96 25.98 -26.48
C CYS A 233 -2.17 27.20 -25.96
N MET A 234 -1.02 26.99 -25.31
CA MET A 234 -0.14 28.09 -24.92
C MET A 234 0.42 28.80 -26.16
N TYR A 235 0.97 28.06 -27.12
CA TYR A 235 1.52 28.64 -28.34
C TYR A 235 0.49 29.49 -29.10
N SER A 236 -0.71 28.94 -29.33
CA SER A 236 -1.80 29.62 -30.03
C SER A 236 -2.34 30.85 -29.29
N ARG A 237 -2.10 30.99 -27.99
CA ARG A 237 -2.57 32.14 -27.21
C ARG A 237 -1.53 33.26 -27.13
N TYR A 238 -0.24 32.93 -27.26
CA TYR A 238 0.86 33.87 -27.08
C TYR A 238 1.55 34.27 -28.40
N PHE A 239 1.43 33.46 -29.45
CA PHE A 239 2.17 33.67 -30.71
C PHE A 239 1.28 33.73 -31.97
N VAL A 240 -0.01 33.45 -31.84
CA VAL A 240 -1.03 33.61 -32.88
C VAL A 240 -2.07 34.61 -32.37
#